data_AF-A0A2A4JKI3-F1
#
_entry.id   AF-A0A2A4JKI3-F1
#
_cell.length_a   1.000
_cell.length_b   1.000
_cell.length_c   1.000
_cell.angle_alpha   90.00
_cell.angle_beta   90.00
_cell.angle_gamma   90.00
#
_symmetry.space_group_name_H-M   'P 1'
#
loop_
_entity.id
_entity.type
_entity.pdbx_description
1 polymer ?
#
loop_
_entity_poly.entity_id
_entity_poly.type
_entity_poly.pdbx_seq_one_letter_code
_entity_poly.pdbx_strand_id
1 'polypeptide(L)'
;MKGEIPVCTRCCFCLPLRRGLLAWGYLKLIVDTLYIAFVSDSLLETILYSLNGINRPSGLLYSELTVALILLSLFLTDFVATTIFVVGGHTKNATLIRVFYIFSISIFVSTILLIALLFSLTVSDLSLQSFTPYEWLNLVVSYSAGFAILVIQCYFILLQRSEIIKLTKNCQFSFVNHAAEAACTMRCPDEEAIHVTQAEMKTERETKDEQNESRKLNEGNE
;
A
#
# COMPACT_ATOMS: atom_id res chain seq x y z
N MET A 1 24.76 21.90 -0.64
CA MET A 1 24.33 21.47 0.71
C MET A 1 23.37 20.30 0.52
N LYS A 2 23.74 19.09 0.99
CA LYS A 2 22.82 17.94 0.93
C LYS A 2 21.77 18.19 2.00
N GLY A 3 20.52 18.43 1.60
CA GLY A 3 19.43 18.66 2.53
C GLY A 3 19.14 17.37 3.30
N GLU A 4 19.48 17.33 4.59
CA GLU A 4 19.10 16.24 5.47
C GLU A 4 17.60 16.36 5.77
N ILE A 5 16.82 15.38 5.32
CA ILE A 5 15.37 15.37 5.54
C ILE A 5 15.11 15.07 7.02
N PRO A 6 14.31 15.87 7.74
CA PRO A 6 14.10 15.69 9.17
C PRO A 6 13.47 14.34 9.50
N VAL A 7 14.00 13.67 10.53
CA VAL A 7 13.47 12.40 11.04
C VAL A 7 12.31 12.70 11.99
N CYS A 8 11.08 12.47 11.54
CA CYS A 8 9.90 12.62 12.39
C CYS A 8 9.85 11.51 13.44
N THR A 9 10.21 11.83 14.69
CA THR A 9 10.21 10.87 15.80
C THR A 9 8.85 10.73 16.49
N ARG A 10 7.92 11.66 16.23
CA ARG A 10 6.58 11.73 16.85
C ARG A 10 5.51 12.00 15.78
N CYS A 11 4.37 11.31 15.89
CA CYS A 11 3.17 11.59 15.09
C CYS A 11 2.39 12.77 15.74
N CYS A 12 1.43 13.39 15.03
CA CYS A 12 0.68 14.57 15.52
C CYS A 12 -0.05 14.38 16.88
N PHE A 13 -0.18 13.15 17.39
CA PHE A 13 -0.77 12.83 18.70
C PHE A 13 0.23 12.30 19.73
N CYS A 14 1.53 12.51 19.57
CA CYS A 14 2.58 11.96 20.44
C CYS A 14 2.60 10.41 20.53
N LEU A 15 1.79 9.72 19.71
CA LEU A 15 1.80 8.27 19.59
C LEU A 15 3.12 7.82 18.96
N PRO A 16 3.72 6.71 19.43
CA PRO A 16 4.89 6.15 18.78
C PRO A 16 4.55 5.82 17.33
N LEU A 17 5.42 6.23 16.40
CA LEU A 17 5.23 6.19 14.94
C LEU A 17 4.49 4.93 14.45
N ARG A 18 4.96 3.76 14.90
CA ARG A 18 4.38 2.46 14.57
C ARG A 18 2.92 2.30 15.01
N ARG A 19 2.55 2.73 16.23
CA ARG A 19 1.16 2.62 16.71
C ARG A 19 0.23 3.56 15.96
N GLY A 20 0.70 4.77 15.62
CA GLY A 20 -0.10 5.73 14.85
C GLY A 20 -0.39 5.22 13.45
N LEU A 21 0.63 4.68 12.79
CA LEU A 21 0.55 4.11 11.45
C LEU A 21 -0.35 2.87 11.39
N LEU A 22 -0.28 2.02 12.42
CA LEU A 22 -1.12 0.83 12.55
C LEU A 22 -2.57 1.19 12.91
N ALA A 23 -2.79 2.19 13.77
CA ALA A 23 -4.12 2.73 14.07
C ALA A 23 -4.78 3.33 12.82
N TRP A 24 -4.02 4.05 12.00
CA TRP A 24 -4.51 4.56 10.72
C TRP A 24 -4.86 3.42 9.75
N GLY A 25 -4.00 2.40 9.63
CA GLY A 25 -4.28 1.22 8.82
C GLY A 25 -5.61 0.55 9.22
N TYR A 26 -5.88 0.42 10.52
CA TYR A 26 -7.17 -0.09 11.01
C TYR A 26 -8.34 0.85 10.71
N LEU A 27 -8.19 2.15 10.92
CA LEU A 27 -9.24 3.12 10.60
C LEU A 27 -9.59 3.04 9.11
N LYS A 28 -8.57 2.96 8.25
CA LYS A 28 -8.73 2.79 6.81
C LYS A 28 -9.45 1.49 6.46
N LEU A 29 -9.07 0.35 7.06
CA LEU A 29 -9.78 -0.92 6.85
C LEU A 29 -11.25 -0.85 7.24
N ILE A 30 -11.59 -0.18 8.35
CA ILE A 30 -12.99 -0.01 8.78
C ILE A 30 -13.76 0.80 7.73
N VAL A 31 -13.19 1.92 7.27
CA VAL A 31 -13.79 2.77 6.23
C VAL A 31 -13.97 1.99 4.93
N ASP A 32 -12.93 1.27 4.48
CA ASP A 32 -12.97 0.49 3.24
C ASP A 32 -14.01 -0.65 3.35
N THR A 33 -14.13 -1.30 4.52
CA THR A 33 -15.15 -2.34 4.77
C THR A 33 -16.55 -1.77 4.70
N LEU A 34 -16.81 -0.63 5.35
CA LEU A 34 -18.12 0.03 5.30
C LEU A 34 -18.48 0.46 3.88
N TYR A 35 -17.49 0.95 3.12
CA TYR A 35 -17.68 1.35 1.74
C TYR A 35 -18.02 0.16 0.84
N ILE A 36 -17.28 -0.96 0.95
CA ILE A 36 -17.56 -2.20 0.21
C ILE A 36 -18.96 -2.70 0.55
N ALA A 37 -19.36 -2.70 1.83
CA ALA A 37 -20.69 -3.10 2.25
C ALA A 37 -21.77 -2.22 1.60
N PHE A 38 -21.61 -0.90 1.64
CA PHE A 38 -22.55 0.05 1.04
C PHE A 38 -22.68 -0.12 -0.48
N VAL A 39 -21.56 -0.28 -1.20
CA VAL A 39 -21.56 -0.52 -2.65
C VAL A 39 -22.19 -1.88 -2.98
N SER A 40 -21.91 -2.91 -2.19
CA SER A 40 -22.49 -4.24 -2.40
C SER A 40 -24.00 -4.26 -2.19
N ASP A 41 -24.50 -3.51 -1.20
CA ASP A 41 -25.94 -3.36 -0.93
C ASP A 41 -26.62 -2.58 -2.07
N SER A 42 -26.01 -1.47 -2.50
CA SER A 42 -26.48 -0.68 -3.66
C SER A 42 -26.53 -1.50 -4.96
N LEU A 43 -25.53 -2.36 -5.17
CA LEU A 43 -25.49 -3.30 -6.30
C LEU A 43 -26.60 -4.35 -6.20
N LEU A 44 -26.83 -4.90 -5.02
CA LEU A 44 -27.88 -5.89 -4.78
C LEU A 44 -29.26 -5.29 -5.06
N GLU A 45 -29.54 -4.08 -4.54
CA GLU A 45 -30.79 -3.36 -4.82
C GLU A 45 -30.97 -3.15 -6.33
N THR A 46 -29.91 -2.69 -7.02
CA THR A 46 -29.95 -2.45 -8.46
C THR A 46 -30.30 -3.73 -9.24
N ILE A 47 -29.72 -4.87 -8.85
CA ILE A 47 -30.01 -6.17 -9.46
C ILE A 47 -31.45 -6.61 -9.17
N LEU A 48 -31.94 -6.46 -7.93
CA LEU A 48 -33.30 -6.81 -7.54
C LEU A 48 -34.35 -5.96 -8.28
N TYR A 49 -34.10 -4.65 -8.42
CA TYR A 49 -34.95 -3.76 -9.21
C TYR A 49 -35.00 -4.16 -10.69
N SER A 50 -33.85 -4.57 -11.26
CA SER A 50 -33.77 -5.08 -12.63
C SER A 50 -34.59 -6.37 -12.81
N LEU A 51 -34.53 -7.29 -11.85
CA LEU A 51 -35.28 -8.56 -11.87
C LEU A 51 -36.80 -8.36 -11.70
N ASN A 52 -37.23 -7.36 -10.93
CA ASN A 52 -38.66 -7.05 -10.72
C ASN A 52 -39.35 -6.41 -11.93
N GLY A 53 -38.67 -6.27 -13.08
CA GLY A 53 -39.29 -5.86 -14.34
C GLY A 53 -39.72 -4.39 -14.40
N ILE A 54 -39.22 -3.53 -13.51
CA ILE A 54 -39.44 -2.09 -13.59
C ILE A 54 -38.56 -1.56 -14.74
N ASN A 55 -39.21 -1.14 -15.82
CA ASN A 55 -38.61 -0.69 -17.08
C ASN A 55 -37.69 0.54 -16.89
N ARG A 56 -36.46 0.33 -16.40
CA ARG A 56 -35.36 1.29 -16.61
C ARG A 56 -34.75 1.07 -18.00
N PRO A 57 -34.30 2.14 -18.67
CA PRO A 57 -33.61 2.00 -19.95
C PRO A 57 -32.37 1.11 -19.77
N SER A 58 -32.35 -0.03 -20.47
CA SER A 58 -31.36 -1.09 -20.30
C SER A 58 -29.92 -0.59 -20.45
N GLY A 59 -29.65 0.35 -21.36
CA GLY A 59 -28.31 0.90 -21.57
C GLY A 59 -27.71 1.60 -20.35
N LEU A 60 -28.53 2.31 -19.56
CA LEU A 60 -28.07 3.09 -18.41
C LEU A 60 -27.73 2.17 -17.22
N LEU A 61 -28.49 1.08 -17.05
CA LEU A 61 -28.21 0.03 -16.06
C LEU A 61 -26.88 -0.67 -16.32
N TYR A 62 -26.57 -1.01 -17.59
CA TYR A 62 -25.29 -1.67 -17.92
C TYR A 62 -24.10 -0.76 -17.61
N SER A 63 -24.18 0.54 -17.90
CA SER A 63 -23.11 1.48 -17.55
C SER A 63 -22.94 1.64 -16.05
N GLU A 64 -24.03 1.79 -15.29
CA GLU A 64 -23.97 1.93 -13.82
C GLU A 64 -23.36 0.69 -13.18
N LEU A 65 -23.79 -0.50 -13.61
CA LEU A 65 -23.27 -1.77 -13.10
C LEU A 65 -21.80 -1.98 -13.46
N THR A 66 -21.40 -1.61 -14.67
CA THR A 66 -19.98 -1.69 -15.09
C THR A 66 -19.11 -0.77 -14.24
N VAL A 67 -19.52 0.48 -14.04
CA VAL A 67 -18.80 1.46 -13.22
C VAL A 67 -18.72 0.98 -11.77
N ALA A 68 -19.83 0.51 -11.20
CA ALA A 68 -19.87 0.01 -9.83
C ALA A 68 -18.96 -1.22 -9.63
N LEU A 69 -18.91 -2.15 -10.59
CA LEU A 69 -18.00 -3.30 -10.56
C LEU A 69 -16.52 -2.89 -10.63
N ILE A 70 -16.20 -1.93 -11.51
CA ILE A 70 -14.83 -1.39 -11.62
C ILE A 70 -14.42 -0.74 -10.29
N LEU A 71 -15.27 0.11 -9.73
CA LEU A 71 -15.02 0.74 -8.44
C LEU A 71 -14.84 -0.32 -7.35
N LEU A 72 -15.73 -1.30 -7.25
CA LEU A 72 -15.64 -2.39 -6.29
C LEU A 72 -14.30 -3.14 -6.39
N SER A 73 -13.83 -3.43 -7.61
CA SER A 73 -12.55 -4.10 -7.83
C SER A 73 -11.34 -3.27 -7.36
N LEU A 74 -11.40 -1.95 -7.54
CA LEU A 74 -10.37 -1.02 -7.08
C LEU A 74 -10.34 -0.96 -5.55
N PHE A 75 -11.50 -0.84 -4.91
CA PHE A 75 -11.60 -0.83 -3.44
C PHE A 75 -11.19 -2.17 -2.81
N LEU A 76 -11.50 -3.30 -3.45
CA LEU A 76 -11.01 -4.61 -3.00
C LEU A 76 -9.49 -4.69 -3.06
N THR A 77 -8.88 -4.15 -4.11
CA THR A 77 -7.41 -4.14 -4.24
C THR A 77 -6.77 -3.28 -3.14
N ASP A 78 -7.36 -2.12 -2.85
CA ASP A 78 -6.91 -1.22 -1.78
C ASP A 78 -7.12 -1.83 -0.38
N PHE A 79 -8.24 -2.52 -0.18
CA PHE A 79 -8.50 -3.29 1.03
C PHE A 79 -7.42 -4.36 1.26
N VAL A 80 -7.13 -5.17 0.24
CA VAL A 80 -6.07 -6.20 0.30
C VAL A 80 -4.72 -5.57 0.60
N ALA A 81 -4.34 -4.48 -0.07
CA ALA A 81 -3.08 -3.80 0.19
C ALA A 81 -2.99 -3.28 1.63
N THR A 82 -4.08 -2.72 2.16
CA THR A 82 -4.16 -2.22 3.54
C THR A 82 -4.10 -3.37 4.56
N THR A 83 -4.67 -4.54 4.26
CA THR A 83 -4.52 -5.72 5.13
C THR A 83 -3.07 -6.21 5.18
N ILE A 84 -2.38 -6.29 4.03
CA ILE A 84 -0.96 -6.67 3.95
C ILE A 84 -0.12 -5.69 4.77
N PHE A 85 -0.43 -4.40 4.70
CA PHE A 85 0.22 -3.37 5.51
C PHE A 85 0.03 -3.57 7.01
N VAL A 86 -1.20 -3.83 7.46
CA VAL A 86 -1.48 -4.07 8.88
C VAL A 86 -0.75 -5.32 9.38
N VAL A 87 -0.75 -6.39 8.58
CA VAL A 87 -0.01 -7.63 8.89
C VAL A 87 1.50 -7.38 8.91
N GLY A 88 2.05 -6.63 7.96
CA GLY A 88 3.45 -6.22 7.91
C GLY A 88 3.85 -5.37 9.13
N GLY A 89 2.97 -4.44 9.51
CA GLY A 89 3.11 -3.60 10.70
C GLY A 89 3.18 -4.43 11.99
N HIS A 90 2.40 -5.51 12.11
CA HIS A 90 2.43 -6.41 13.28
C HIS A 90 3.64 -7.33 13.30
N THR A 91 3.97 -7.95 12.15
CA THR A 91 5.07 -8.93 12.02
C THR A 91 6.47 -8.31 12.12
N LYS A 92 6.58 -6.98 12.14
CA LYS A 92 7.86 -6.23 12.14
C LYS A 92 8.75 -6.60 10.95
N ASN A 93 8.17 -7.13 9.88
CA ASN A 93 8.92 -7.52 8.71
C ASN A 93 9.17 -6.29 7.82
N ALA A 94 10.42 -5.85 7.74
CA ALA A 94 10.82 -4.66 6.97
C ALA A 94 10.54 -4.81 5.46
N THR A 95 10.60 -6.04 4.93
CA THR A 95 10.35 -6.34 3.52
C THR A 95 8.90 -6.02 3.14
N LEU A 96 7.93 -6.44 3.96
CA LEU A 96 6.50 -6.18 3.73
C LEU A 96 6.20 -4.68 3.78
N ILE A 97 6.79 -3.96 4.74
CA ILE A 97 6.62 -2.51 4.87
C ILE A 97 7.22 -1.80 3.65
N ARG A 98 8.35 -2.28 3.10
CA ARG A 98 8.99 -1.72 1.90
C ARG A 98 8.15 -1.94 0.64
N VAL A 99 7.56 -3.12 0.46
CA VAL A 99 6.64 -3.39 -0.66
C VAL A 99 5.43 -2.45 -0.58
N PHE A 100 4.84 -2.30 0.61
CA PHE A 100 3.73 -1.39 0.81
C PHE A 100 4.08 0.08 0.55
N TYR A 101 5.31 0.49 0.88
CA TYR A 101 5.80 1.84 0.58
C TYR A 101 5.86 2.11 -0.93
N ILE A 102 6.34 1.16 -1.73
CA ILE A 102 6.34 1.28 -3.20
C ILE A 102 4.90 1.38 -3.72
N PHE A 103 4.00 0.56 -3.19
CA PHE A 103 2.58 0.61 -3.54
C PHE A 103 1.93 1.97 -3.18
N SER A 104 2.23 2.50 -1.99
CA SER A 104 1.75 3.81 -1.53
C SER A 104 2.22 4.94 -2.45
N ILE A 105 3.47 4.90 -2.91
CA ILE A 105 3.98 5.85 -3.91
C ILE A 105 3.22 5.72 -5.23
N SER A 106 2.98 4.48 -5.69
CA SER A 106 2.23 4.23 -6.92
C SER A 106 0.83 4.85 -6.84
N ILE A 107 0.09 4.60 -5.75
CA ILE A 107 -1.23 5.20 -5.54
C ILE A 107 -1.15 6.72 -5.49
N PHE A 108 -0.15 7.28 -4.80
CA PHE A 108 0.00 8.73 -4.71
C PHE A 108 0.24 9.37 -6.08
N VAL A 109 1.10 8.78 -6.92
CA VAL A 109 1.33 9.24 -8.29
C VAL A 109 0.05 9.12 -9.13
N SER A 110 -0.65 7.99 -9.05
CA SER A 110 -1.95 7.80 -9.73
C SER A 110 -2.98 8.84 -9.28
N THR A 111 -3.01 9.19 -8.00
CA THR A 111 -3.93 10.20 -7.43
C THR A 111 -3.61 11.59 -7.97
N ILE A 112 -2.33 11.97 -8.04
CA ILE A 112 -1.90 13.25 -8.64
C ILE A 112 -2.30 13.31 -10.11
N LEU A 113 -2.06 12.25 -10.88
CA LEU A 113 -2.43 12.17 -12.29
C LEU A 113 -3.95 12.30 -12.48
N LEU A 114 -4.75 11.63 -11.64
CA LEU A 114 -6.21 11.73 -11.68
C LEU A 114 -6.68 13.16 -11.37
N ILE A 115 -6.15 13.80 -10.33
CA ILE A 115 -6.50 15.19 -9.99
C ILE A 115 -6.10 16.15 -11.12
N ALA A 116 -4.93 15.96 -11.73
CA ALA A 116 -4.46 16.78 -12.85
C ALA A 116 -5.33 16.61 -14.11
N LEU A 117 -5.79 15.37 -14.38
CA LEU A 117 -6.72 15.08 -15.46
C LEU A 117 -8.06 15.77 -15.23
N LEU A 118 -8.65 15.61 -14.03
CA LEU A 118 -9.90 16.27 -13.65
C LEU A 118 -9.77 17.79 -13.76
N PHE A 119 -8.65 18.34 -13.30
CA PHE A 119 -8.37 19.77 -13.45
C PHE A 119 -8.37 20.21 -14.91
N SER A 120 -7.67 19.48 -15.77
CA SER A 120 -7.61 19.77 -17.21
C SER A 120 -8.99 19.76 -17.86
N LEU A 121 -9.83 18.76 -17.54
CA LEU A 121 -11.19 18.66 -18.04
C LEU A 121 -12.06 19.84 -17.57
N THR A 122 -12.03 20.18 -16.28
CA THR A 122 -12.82 21.31 -15.77
C THR A 122 -12.40 22.66 -16.36
N VAL A 123 -11.10 22.88 -16.62
CA VAL A 123 -10.61 24.11 -17.24
C VAL A 123 -11.06 24.21 -18.70
N SER A 124 -11.08 23.08 -19.43
CA SER A 124 -11.64 23.03 -20.78
C SER A 124 -13.13 23.39 -20.78
N ASP A 125 -13.92 22.86 -19.85
CA ASP A 125 -15.34 23.19 -19.72
C ASP A 125 -15.57 24.66 -19.32
N LEU A 126 -14.72 25.20 -18.43
CA LEU A 126 -14.75 26.61 -18.01
C LEU A 126 -14.53 27.58 -19.18
N SER A 127 -13.77 27.17 -20.20
CA SER A 127 -13.53 28.00 -21.38
C SER A 127 -14.75 28.11 -22.30
N LEU A 128 -15.69 27.17 -22.21
CA LEU A 128 -16.84 27.06 -23.11
C LEU A 128 -18.14 27.58 -22.48
N GLN A 129 -18.25 27.61 -21.15
CA GLN A 129 -19.51 27.90 -20.46
C GLN A 129 -19.35 28.83 -19.26
N SER A 130 -20.33 29.70 -19.03
CA SER A 130 -20.40 30.52 -17.83
C SER A 130 -20.95 29.71 -16.66
N PHE A 131 -20.14 29.59 -15.60
CA PHE A 131 -20.48 28.83 -14.39
C PHE A 131 -21.39 29.63 -13.47
N THR A 132 -22.36 28.95 -12.87
CA THR A 132 -23.20 29.50 -11.81
C THR A 132 -22.41 29.60 -10.49
N PRO A 133 -22.78 30.49 -9.55
CA PRO A 133 -22.07 30.64 -8.27
C PRO A 133 -22.07 29.33 -7.43
N TYR A 134 -23.09 28.48 -7.59
CA TYR A 134 -23.15 27.18 -6.91
C TYR A 134 -22.11 26.19 -7.46
N GLU A 135 -21.92 26.14 -8.77
CA GLU A 135 -20.91 25.27 -9.39
C GLU A 135 -19.48 25.71 -9.01
N TRP A 136 -19.23 27.03 -8.93
CA TRP A 136 -17.96 27.56 -8.41
C TRP A 136 -17.68 27.10 -6.98
N LEU A 137 -18.69 27.14 -6.10
CA LEU A 137 -18.53 26.68 -4.72
C LEU A 137 -18.18 25.18 -4.68
N ASN A 138 -18.90 24.36 -5.44
CA ASN A 138 -18.62 22.92 -5.52
C ASN A 138 -17.22 22.63 -6.07
N LEU A 139 -16.78 23.40 -7.07
CA LEU A 139 -15.45 23.29 -7.65
C LEU A 139 -14.37 23.59 -6.60
N VAL A 140 -14.50 24.70 -5.85
CA VAL A 140 -13.57 25.08 -4.78
C VAL A 140 -13.54 24.04 -3.66
N VAL A 141 -14.70 23.53 -3.25
CA VAL A 141 -14.80 22.48 -2.22
C VAL A 141 -14.14 21.19 -2.71
N SER A 142 -14.38 20.78 -3.96
CA SER A 142 -13.78 19.58 -4.55
C SER A 142 -12.26 19.68 -4.64
N TYR A 143 -11.72 20.81 -5.11
CA TYR A 143 -10.27 21.01 -5.21
C TYR A 143 -9.59 21.14 -3.85
N SER A 144 -10.20 21.83 -2.90
CA SER A 144 -9.67 21.92 -1.54
C SER A 144 -9.65 20.55 -0.84
N ALA A 145 -10.69 19.73 -1.04
CA ALA A 145 -10.72 18.35 -0.57
C ALA A 145 -9.63 17.50 -1.25
N GLY A 146 -9.48 17.59 -2.57
CA GLY A 146 -8.41 16.90 -3.31
C GLY A 146 -7.01 17.28 -2.82
N PHE A 147 -6.77 18.57 -2.57
CA PHE A 147 -5.52 19.05 -2.01
C PHE A 147 -5.28 18.51 -0.59
N ALA A 148 -6.30 18.51 0.27
CA ALA A 148 -6.19 17.94 1.62
C ALA A 148 -5.84 16.44 1.56
N ILE A 149 -6.44 15.68 0.65
CA ILE A 149 -6.11 14.27 0.42
C ILE A 149 -4.64 14.12 0.04
N LEU A 150 -4.12 14.94 -0.87
CA LEU A 150 -2.69 14.89 -1.26
C LEU A 150 -1.76 15.19 -0.10
N VAL A 151 -2.08 16.19 0.73
CA VAL A 151 -1.29 16.53 1.92
C VAL A 151 -1.28 15.37 2.91
N ILE A 152 -2.45 14.77 3.17
CA ILE A 152 -2.58 13.60 4.05
C ILE A 152 -1.78 12.41 3.50
N GLN A 153 -1.90 12.11 2.20
CA GLN A 153 -1.15 11.02 1.56
C GLN A 153 0.37 11.25 1.60
N CYS A 154 0.82 12.46 1.32
CA CYS A 154 2.22 12.84 1.42
C CYS A 154 2.74 12.65 2.86
N TYR A 155 1.96 13.08 3.86
CA TYR A 155 2.27 12.84 5.26
C TYR A 155 2.41 11.35 5.57
N PHE A 156 1.50 10.50 5.07
CA PHE A 156 1.60 9.05 5.26
C PHE A 156 2.85 8.44 4.65
N ILE A 157 3.22 8.83 3.43
CA ILE A 157 4.45 8.36 2.78
C ILE A 157 5.68 8.76 3.60
N LEU A 158 5.71 9.98 4.15
CA LEU A 158 6.79 10.44 5.01
C LEU A 158 6.87 9.65 6.33
N LEU A 159 5.72 9.31 6.92
CA LEU A 159 5.66 8.47 8.11
C LEU A 159 6.18 7.04 7.83
N GLN A 160 5.73 6.42 6.74
CA GLN A 160 6.20 5.09 6.32
C GLN A 160 7.71 5.10 6.09
N ARG A 161 8.23 6.11 5.38
CA ARG A 161 9.67 6.27 5.15
C ARG A 161 10.44 6.40 6.46
N SER A 162 9.92 7.17 7.41
CA SER A 162 10.53 7.33 8.73
C SER A 162 10.58 6.01 9.51
N GLU A 163 9.56 5.16 9.37
CA GLU A 163 9.53 3.84 9.99
C GLU A 163 10.52 2.87 9.36
N ILE A 164 10.61 2.83 8.02
CA ILE A 164 11.60 2.01 7.31
C ILE A 164 13.02 2.38 7.76
N ILE A 165 13.37 3.67 7.77
CA ILE A 165 14.71 4.13 8.20
C ILE A 165 14.99 3.70 9.65
N LYS A 166 13.99 3.77 10.53
CA LYS A 166 14.14 3.37 11.93
C LYS A 166 14.37 1.87 12.08
N LEU A 167 13.65 1.05 11.33
CA LEU A 167 13.83 -0.40 11.31
C LEU A 167 15.21 -0.78 10.75
N THR A 168 15.65 -0.15 9.67
CA THR A 168 16.98 -0.39 9.09
C THR A 168 18.11 0.00 10.04
N LYS A 169 17.99 1.13 10.75
CA LYS A 169 19.04 1.59 11.68
C LYS A 169 19.10 0.79 12.98
N ASN A 170 17.96 0.30 13.49
CA ASN A 170 17.94 -0.53 14.70
C ASN A 170 18.56 -1.93 14.50
N CYS A 171 18.91 -2.32 13.27
CA CYS A 171 19.67 -3.54 13.01
C CYS A 171 21.18 -3.39 13.28
N GLN A 172 21.66 -2.19 13.63
CA GLN A 172 23.01 -1.94 14.12
C GLN A 172 22.96 -1.53 15.59
N PHE A 173 22.89 -2.53 16.48
CA PHE A 173 23.25 -2.30 17.88
C PHE A 173 24.77 -2.42 18.01
N SER A 174 25.45 -1.32 18.32
CA SER A 174 26.81 -1.36 18.86
C SER A 174 26.71 -1.22 20.37
N PHE A 175 27.18 -2.23 21.08
CA PHE A 175 27.39 -2.11 22.51
C PHE A 175 28.84 -1.63 22.70
N VAL A 176 28.98 -0.36 23.07
CA VAL A 176 30.27 0.17 23.52
C VAL A 176 30.38 -0.16 25.00
N ASN A 177 31.04 -1.27 25.32
CA ASN A 177 31.38 -1.57 26.70
C ASN A 177 32.52 -0.64 27.13
N HIS A 178 32.24 0.36 27.98
CA HIS A 178 33.29 1.27 28.45
C HIS A 178 34.35 0.59 29.34
N ALA A 179 34.11 -0.64 29.81
CA ALA A 179 35.06 -1.42 30.61
C ALA A 179 35.92 -2.39 29.79
N ALA A 180 35.61 -2.63 28.51
CA ALA A 180 36.38 -3.49 27.62
C ALA A 180 36.56 -2.78 26.28
N GLU A 181 37.79 -2.47 25.88
CA GLU A 181 38.12 -1.74 24.63
C GLU A 181 37.63 -2.43 23.33
N ALA A 182 36.98 -3.59 23.42
CA ALA A 182 36.38 -4.28 22.29
C ALA A 182 34.97 -3.76 21.98
N ALA A 183 34.84 -3.03 20.87
CA ALA A 183 33.54 -2.67 20.29
C ALA A 183 32.90 -3.90 19.63
N CYS A 184 31.88 -4.49 20.26
CA CYS A 184 31.12 -5.57 19.65
C CYS A 184 30.02 -4.96 18.77
N THR A 185 30.10 -5.15 17.46
CA THR A 185 29.06 -4.74 16.51
C THR A 185 28.37 -5.97 15.97
N MET A 186 27.07 -6.10 16.25
CA MET A 186 26.24 -7.12 15.59
C MET A 186 25.69 -6.50 14.31
N ARG A 187 26.15 -6.98 13.15
CA ARG A 187 25.50 -6.70 11.87
C ARG A 187 24.40 -7.74 11.68
N CYS A 188 23.17 -7.30 11.44
CA CYS A 188 22.18 -8.22 10.86
C CYS A 188 22.70 -8.72 9.51
N PRO A 189 22.47 -9.99 9.16
CA PRO A 189 22.75 -10.47 7.81
C PRO A 189 21.98 -9.59 6.83
N ASP A 190 22.70 -8.99 5.88
CA ASP A 190 22.08 -8.20 4.82
C ASP A 190 21.07 -9.09 4.08
N GLU A 191 19.94 -8.53 3.66
CA GLU A 191 18.84 -9.26 3.01
C GLU A 191 19.31 -9.96 1.71
N GLU A 192 20.38 -9.46 1.08
CA GLU A 192 21.09 -10.12 -0.02
C GLU A 192 21.79 -11.42 0.42
N ALA A 193 22.36 -11.47 1.62
CA ALA A 193 23.00 -12.67 2.15
C ALA A 193 21.98 -13.78 2.42
N ILE A 194 20.73 -13.45 2.76
CA ILE A 194 19.64 -14.43 2.97
C ILE A 194 19.18 -15.04 1.65
N HIS A 195 19.08 -14.24 0.58
CA HIS A 195 18.78 -14.76 -0.75
C HIS A 195 19.92 -15.62 -1.31
N VAL A 196 21.18 -15.25 -1.03
CA VAL A 196 22.35 -16.07 -1.39
C VAL A 196 22.38 -17.38 -0.59
N THR A 197 22.14 -17.36 0.73
CA THR A 197 22.11 -18.61 1.53
C THR A 197 20.92 -19.51 1.17
N GLN A 198 19.75 -18.96 0.83
CA GLN A 198 18.64 -19.78 0.35
C GLN A 198 18.90 -20.35 -1.05
N ALA A 199 19.57 -19.60 -1.94
CA ALA A 199 20.00 -20.11 -3.22
C ALA A 199 21.07 -21.21 -3.06
N GLU A 200 22.06 -21.00 -2.20
CA GLU A 200 23.10 -22.00 -1.91
C GLU A 200 22.53 -23.27 -1.26
N MET A 201 21.62 -23.15 -0.29
CA MET A 201 20.95 -24.32 0.29
C MET A 201 20.05 -25.06 -0.70
N LYS A 202 19.48 -24.36 -1.69
CA LYS A 202 18.69 -24.99 -2.75
C LYS A 202 19.61 -25.76 -3.71
N THR A 203 20.72 -25.17 -4.14
CA THR A 203 21.73 -25.82 -4.98
C THR A 203 22.32 -27.05 -4.28
N GLU A 204 22.63 -26.95 -2.97
CA GLU A 204 23.21 -28.08 -2.22
C GLU A 204 22.23 -29.25 -2.03
N ARG A 205 20.91 -29.00 -2.01
CA ARG A 205 19.90 -30.06 -2.03
C ARG A 205 19.80 -30.73 -3.39
N GLU A 206 19.73 -29.94 -4.46
CA GLU A 206 19.68 -30.46 -5.83
C GLU A 206 20.91 -31.34 -6.15
N THR A 207 22.10 -30.92 -5.69
CA THR A 207 23.33 -31.72 -5.87
C THR A 207 23.32 -33.03 -5.08
N LYS A 208 22.74 -33.05 -3.86
CA LYS A 208 22.62 -34.27 -3.06
C LYS A 208 21.60 -35.25 -3.63
N ASP A 209 20.52 -34.74 -4.23
CA ASP A 209 19.50 -35.58 -4.87
C ASP A 209 20.06 -36.26 -6.14
N GLU A 210 20.80 -35.54 -6.99
CA GLU A 210 21.49 -36.13 -8.16
C GLU A 210 22.52 -37.20 -7.78
N GLN A 211 23.27 -36.96 -6.69
CA GLN A 211 24.28 -37.90 -6.22
C GLN A 211 23.66 -39.17 -5.63
N ASN A 212 22.49 -39.06 -4.99
CA ASN A 212 21.73 -40.21 -4.49
C ASN A 212 21.08 -41.01 -5.63
N GLU A 213 20.61 -40.34 -6.68
CA GLU A 213 20.04 -41.01 -7.85
C GLU A 213 21.10 -41.80 -8.63
N SER A 214 22.29 -41.22 -8.81
CA SER A 214 23.44 -41.89 -9.42
C SER A 214 23.91 -43.12 -8.63
N ARG A 215 23.80 -43.08 -7.30
CA ARG A 215 24.15 -44.22 -6.44
C ARG A 215 23.16 -45.39 -6.59
N LYS A 216 21.86 -45.10 -6.69
CA LYS A 216 20.83 -46.13 -6.89
C LYS A 216 20.94 -46.85 -8.24
N LEU A 217 21.39 -46.16 -9.28
CA LEU A 217 21.61 -46.76 -10.60
C LEU A 217 22.78 -47.76 -10.62
N ASN A 218 23.82 -47.53 -9.81
CA ASN A 218 24.96 -48.46 -9.72
C ASN A 218 24.64 -49.70 -8.86
N GLU A 219 23.79 -49.58 -7.83
CA GLU A 219 23.39 -50.72 -6.97
C GLU A 219 22.38 -51.67 -7.63
N GLY A 220 21.79 -51.29 -8.78
CA GLY A 220 20.82 -52.13 -9.52
C GLY A 220 21.41 -53.01 -10.63
N ASN A 221 22.72 -52.96 -10.85
CA ASN A 221 23.43 -53.66 -11.94
C ASN A 221 24.42 -54.74 -11.46
N GLU A 222 24.44 -55.03 -10.16
CA GLU A 222 25.10 -56.21 -9.56
C GLU A 222 24.09 -57.32 -9.27
#